data_AF-A0A7X7E9U8-F1
#
_entry.id   AF-A0A7X7E9U8-F1
#
_cell.length_a   1.000
_cell.length_b   1.000
_cell.length_c   1.000
_cell.angle_alpha   90.00
_cell.angle_beta   90.00
_cell.angle_gamma   90.00
#
_symmetry.space_group_name_H-M   'P 1'
#
loop_
_entity.id
_entity.type
_entity.pdbx_description
1 polymer ?
#
loop_
_entity_poly.entity_id
_entity_poly.type
_entity_poly.pdbx_seq_one_letter_code
_entity_poly.pdbx_strand_id
1 'polypeptide(L)'
;MIQTWLTEIKSGPDAAKIGMYLVHNGVVRGTARDGAAVNGMDLSYDPERLEEVLADVGSQPGVVAVRAWVNEGRLAVGDDIMYVLVAGNIRENVFPRLQE
;
A
#
# COMPACT_ATOMS: atom_id res chain seq x y z
N MET A 1 5.02 8.32 8.04
CA MET A 1 5.28 7.48 6.85
C MET A 1 4.60 8.03 5.61
N ILE A 2 3.26 7.97 5.49
CA ILE A 2 2.54 8.46 4.29
C ILE A 2 2.90 9.91 3.93
N GLN A 3 2.93 10.81 4.92
CA GLN A 3 3.29 12.21 4.67
C GLN A 3 4.69 12.36 4.08
N THR A 4 5.65 11.53 4.51
CA THR A 4 7.02 11.51 3.97
C THR A 4 7.00 11.09 2.50
N TRP A 5 6.32 9.98 2.17
CA TRP A 5 6.16 9.53 0.78
C TRP A 5 5.49 10.58 -0.10
N LEU A 6 4.43 11.23 0.39
CA LEU A 6 3.76 12.29 -0.35
C LEU A 6 4.69 13.47 -0.62
N THR A 7 5.50 13.87 0.37
CA THR A 7 6.48 14.94 0.18
C THR A 7 7.54 14.55 -0.86
N GLU A 8 8.13 13.37 -0.75
CA GLU A 8 9.16 12.87 -1.68
C GLU A 8 8.65 12.79 -3.12
N ILE A 9 7.46 12.21 -3.32
CA ILE A 9 6.88 12.05 -4.66
C ILE A 9 6.52 13.42 -5.26
N LYS A 10 5.97 14.35 -4.47
CA LYS A 10 5.66 15.71 -4.93
C LYS A 10 6.89 16.55 -5.27
N SER A 11 8.03 16.24 -4.66
CA SER A 11 9.32 16.87 -4.98
C SER A 11 10.01 16.25 -6.21
N GLY A 12 9.47 15.15 -6.74
CA GLY A 12 10.04 14.46 -7.91
C GLY A 12 9.74 15.16 -9.25
N PRO A 13 10.51 14.84 -10.30
CA PRO A 13 10.37 15.45 -11.62
C PRO A 13 9.02 15.12 -12.30
N ASP A 14 8.40 14.01 -11.92
CA ASP A 14 7.14 13.54 -12.48
C ASP A 14 5.89 14.01 -11.71
N ALA A 15 6.05 14.88 -10.71
CA ALA A 15 4.94 15.37 -9.88
C ALA A 15 3.80 15.99 -10.71
N ALA A 16 4.12 16.66 -11.81
CA ALA A 16 3.14 17.27 -12.72
C ALA A 16 2.25 16.25 -13.44
N LYS A 17 2.63 14.97 -13.49
CA LYS A 17 1.85 13.88 -14.11
C LYS A 17 0.81 13.28 -13.16
N ILE A 18 0.83 13.66 -11.88
CA ILE A 18 0.00 13.05 -10.84
C ILE A 18 -1.31 13.82 -10.69
N GLY A 19 -2.43 13.14 -10.95
CA GLY A 19 -3.76 13.66 -10.65
C GLY A 19 -4.34 13.15 -9.33
N MET A 20 -3.81 12.04 -8.79
CA MET A 20 -4.28 11.50 -7.52
C MET A 20 -3.27 10.59 -6.80
N TYR A 21 -3.52 10.42 -5.51
CA TYR A 21 -2.87 9.44 -4.64
C TYR A 21 -3.97 8.60 -3.99
N LEU A 22 -3.84 7.28 -4.05
CA LEU A 22 -4.66 6.38 -3.23
C LEU A 22 -3.77 5.70 -2.21
N VAL A 23 -4.28 5.58 -0.99
CA VAL A 23 -3.59 4.93 0.11
C VAL A 23 -4.49 3.84 0.69
N HIS A 24 -3.93 2.65 0.84
CA HIS A 24 -4.55 1.54 1.56
C HIS A 24 -3.78 1.30 2.86
N ASN A 25 -4.48 1.34 3.99
CA ASN A 25 -3.95 0.92 5.28
C ASN A 25 -4.69 -0.34 5.73
N GLY A 26 -3.96 -1.45 5.83
CA GLY A 26 -4.46 -2.69 6.41
C GLY A 26 -4.22 -2.67 7.92
N VAL A 27 -5.24 -3.00 8.71
CA VAL A 27 -5.18 -2.97 10.18
C VAL A 27 -5.68 -4.28 10.76
N VAL A 28 -5.06 -4.75 11.84
CA VAL A 28 -5.50 -5.97 12.55
C VAL A 28 -6.88 -5.74 13.16
N ARG A 29 -7.87 -6.53 12.72
CA ARG A 29 -9.23 -6.51 13.26
C ARG A 29 -9.35 -7.45 14.45
N GLY A 30 -10.27 -7.14 15.37
CA GLY A 30 -10.62 -8.00 16.51
C GLY A 30 -11.47 -9.23 16.14
N THR A 31 -11.80 -9.42 14.85
CA THR A 31 -12.56 -10.58 14.38
C THR A 31 -12.02 -11.12 13.06
N ALA A 32 -12.03 -12.44 12.93
CA ALA A 32 -11.77 -13.16 11.69
C ALA A 32 -12.95 -13.01 10.71
N ARG A 33 -12.80 -13.51 9.48
CA ARG A 33 -13.82 -13.40 8.43
C ARG A 33 -15.11 -14.17 8.76
N ASP A 34 -14.99 -15.26 9.50
CA ASP A 34 -16.09 -16.11 9.97
C ASP A 34 -16.75 -15.58 11.26
N GLY A 35 -16.25 -14.47 11.82
CA GLY A 35 -16.76 -13.85 13.03
C GLY A 35 -16.08 -14.30 14.33
N ALA A 36 -15.12 -15.23 14.29
CA ALA A 36 -14.38 -15.63 15.48
C ALA A 36 -13.56 -14.46 16.06
N ALA A 37 -13.48 -14.38 17.39
CA ALA A 37 -12.68 -13.36 18.07
C ALA A 37 -11.18 -13.59 17.83
N VAL A 38 -10.46 -12.49 17.59
CA VAL A 38 -9.02 -12.48 17.31
C VAL A 38 -8.33 -11.54 18.31
N ASN A 39 -7.27 -12.04 18.95
CA ASN A 39 -6.48 -11.27 19.93
C ASN A 39 -5.21 -10.64 19.33
N GLY A 40 -4.91 -10.94 18.06
CA GLY A 40 -3.71 -10.46 17.36
C GLY A 40 -3.39 -11.31 16.13
N MET A 41 -2.27 -11.02 15.49
CA MET A 41 -1.80 -11.65 14.27
C MET A 41 -0.29 -11.90 14.36
N ASP A 42 0.19 -13.03 13.84
CA ASP A 42 1.61 -13.23 13.52
C ASP A 42 1.78 -12.99 12.02
N LEU A 43 2.61 -12.01 11.66
CA LEU A 43 2.79 -11.56 10.28
C LEU A 43 4.22 -11.81 9.81
N SER A 44 4.35 -12.32 8.59
CA SER A 44 5.59 -12.38 7.83
C SER A 44 5.24 -12.24 6.34
N TYR A 45 6.19 -11.80 5.53
CA TYR A 45 6.02 -11.69 4.09
C TYR A 45 7.33 -12.01 3.36
N ASP A 46 7.22 -12.19 2.04
CA ASP A 46 8.37 -12.36 1.16
C ASP A 46 8.77 -10.99 0.59
N PRO A 47 9.94 -10.44 0.96
CA PRO A 47 10.38 -9.13 0.50
C PRO A 47 10.73 -9.10 -0.99
N GLU A 48 11.28 -10.18 -1.55
CA GLU A 48 11.59 -10.26 -2.98
C GLU A 48 10.30 -10.23 -3.79
N ARG A 49 9.29 -11.00 -3.35
CA ARG A 49 7.98 -10.99 -3.99
C ARG A 49 7.29 -9.64 -3.89
N LEU A 50 7.46 -8.91 -2.79
CA LEU A 50 6.92 -7.56 -2.65
C LEU A 50 7.56 -6.59 -3.65
N GLU A 51 8.89 -6.65 -3.82
CA GLU A 51 9.59 -5.82 -4.81
C GLU A 51 9.15 -6.11 -6.25
N GLU A 52 8.97 -7.38 -6.61
CA GLU A 52 8.42 -7.78 -7.91
C GLU A 52 7.05 -7.17 -8.17
N VAL A 53 6.13 -7.28 -7.20
CA VAL A 53 4.77 -6.72 -7.33
C VAL A 53 4.81 -5.20 -7.44
N LEU A 54 5.68 -4.52 -6.69
CA LEU A 54 5.84 -3.07 -6.79
C LEU A 54 6.39 -2.65 -8.16
N ALA A 55 7.33 -3.40 -8.73
CA ALA A 55 7.85 -3.15 -10.07
C ALA A 55 6.74 -3.34 -11.14
N ASP A 56 5.99 -4.43 -11.04
CA ASP A 56 4.89 -4.74 -11.95
C ASP A 56 3.82 -3.66 -11.92
N VAL A 57 3.36 -3.25 -10.73
CA VAL A 57 2.37 -2.16 -10.56
C VAL A 57 2.93 -0.83 -11.04
N GLY A 58 4.19 -0.53 -10.73
CA GLY A 58 4.86 0.70 -11.15
C GLY A 58 4.98 0.85 -12.67
N SER A 59 5.01 -0.27 -13.40
CA SER A 59 5.07 -0.28 -14.87
C SER A 59 3.71 -0.07 -15.55
N GLN A 60 2.61 -0.10 -14.80
CA GLN A 60 1.27 -0.03 -15.37
C GLN A 60 0.95 1.37 -15.92
N PRO A 61 0.14 1.45 -17.00
CA PRO A 61 -0.24 2.73 -17.59
C PRO A 61 -0.84 3.70 -16.58
N GLY A 62 -0.32 4.93 -16.54
CA GLY A 62 -0.82 5.99 -15.68
C GLY A 62 -0.35 5.95 -14.23
N VAL A 63 0.40 4.92 -13.81
CA VAL A 63 1.09 4.91 -12.51
C VAL A 63 2.35 5.75 -12.62
N VAL A 64 2.57 6.61 -11.62
CA VAL A 64 3.74 7.49 -11.52
C VAL A 64 4.65 7.06 -10.38
N ALA A 65 4.08 6.61 -9.26
CA ALA A 65 4.84 6.06 -8.16
C ALA A 65 4.00 5.04 -7.39
N VAL A 66 4.65 4.00 -6.90
CA VAL A 66 4.08 3.06 -5.94
C VAL A 66 5.03 2.91 -4.75
N ARG A 67 4.48 2.80 -3.55
CA ARG A 67 5.21 2.53 -2.31
C ARG A 67 4.42 1.53 -1.49
N ALA A 68 5.12 0.62 -0.84
CA ALA A 68 4.55 -0.23 0.19
C ALA A 68 5.47 -0.33 1.39
N TRP A 69 4.86 -0.56 2.54
CA TRP A 69 5.51 -0.99 3.75
C TRP A 69 4.62 -2.07 4.37
N VAL A 70 5.22 -3.16 4.83
CA VAL A 70 4.55 -4.28 5.49
C VAL A 70 5.23 -4.48 6.83
N ASN A 71 4.42 -4.66 7.87
CA ASN A 71 4.89 -4.94 9.22
C ASN A 71 5.30 -6.42 9.36
N GLU A 72 5.98 -6.79 10.44
CA GLU A 72 6.42 -8.17 10.68
C GLU A 72 6.37 -8.52 12.17
N GLY A 73 6.22 -9.80 12.47
CA GLY A 73 6.17 -10.35 13.82
C GLY A 73 4.77 -10.32 14.43
N ARG A 74 4.71 -10.22 15.76
CA ARG A 74 3.45 -10.27 16.52
C ARG A 74 2.79 -8.90 16.57
N LEU A 75 1.56 -8.81 16.07
CA LEU A 75 0.74 -7.60 16.03
C LEU A 75 -0.50 -7.75 16.91
N ALA A 76 -0.87 -6.67 17.59
CA ALA A 76 -2.09 -6.54 18.37
C ALA A 76 -3.24 -6.01 17.51
N VAL A 77 -4.48 -6.15 18.01
CA VAL A 77 -5.66 -5.54 17.39
C VAL A 77 -5.49 -4.02 17.35
N GLY A 78 -5.71 -3.43 16.17
CA GLY A 78 -5.50 -2.00 15.91
C GLY A 78 -4.12 -1.65 15.35
N ASP A 79 -3.16 -2.58 15.35
CA ASP A 79 -1.86 -2.36 14.73
C ASP A 79 -1.96 -2.36 13.21
N ASP A 80 -1.13 -1.53 12.57
CA ASP A 80 -0.99 -1.48 11.13
C ASP A 80 -0.28 -2.75 10.62
N ILE A 81 -0.93 -3.42 9.67
CA ILE A 81 -0.39 -4.56 8.91
C ILE A 81 0.48 -4.03 7.77
N MET A 82 -0.05 -3.06 7.01
CA MET A 82 0.63 -2.54 5.83
C MET A 82 0.10 -1.18 5.42
N TYR A 83 0.98 -0.39 4.80
CA TYR A 83 0.62 0.79 4.03
C TYR A 83 1.00 0.60 2.57
N VAL A 84 0.06 0.84 1.66
CA VAL A 84 0.32 0.88 0.21
C VAL A 84 -0.13 2.23 -0.32
N LEU A 85 0.69 2.87 -1.14
CA LEU A 85 0.38 4.12 -1.82
C LEU A 85 0.60 3.94 -3.32
N VAL A 86 -0.40 4.33 -4.11
CA VAL A 86 -0.30 4.44 -5.57
C VAL A 86 -0.58 5.89 -5.97
N ALA A 87 0.38 6.52 -6.63
CA ALA A 87 0.25 7.83 -7.24
C ALA A 87 0.12 7.67 -8.76
N GLY A 88 -0.83 8.37 -9.38
CA GLY A 88 -1.02 8.29 -10.82
C GLY A 88 -1.92 9.38 -11.38
N ASN A 89 -2.21 9.26 -12.68
CA ASN A 89 -2.85 10.33 -13.46
C ASN A 89 -4.37 10.44 -13.23
N ILE A 90 -5.15 9.38 -13.51
CA ILE A 90 -6.62 9.37 -13.49
C ILE A 90 -7.16 8.14 -12.76
N ARG A 91 -8.43 8.22 -12.33
CA ARG A 91 -9.07 7.22 -11.45
C ARG A 91 -9.08 5.84 -12.09
N GLU A 92 -9.36 5.77 -13.38
CA GLU A 92 -9.49 4.54 -14.17
C GLU A 92 -8.19 3.73 -14.20
N ASN A 93 -7.05 4.41 -14.14
CA ASN A 93 -5.74 3.76 -14.11
C ASN A 93 -5.32 3.39 -12.68
N VAL A 94 -5.61 4.25 -11.69
CA VAL A 94 -5.05 4.12 -10.34
C VAL A 94 -5.86 3.17 -9.45
N PHE A 95 -7.19 3.21 -9.50
CA PHE A 95 -8.04 2.37 -8.63
C PHE A 95 -7.80 0.86 -8.82
N PRO A 96 -7.72 0.32 -10.05
CA PRO A 96 -7.50 -1.11 -10.25
C PRO A 96 -6.18 -1.61 -9.63
N ARG A 97 -5.16 -0.75 -9.54
CA ARG A 97 -3.82 -1.11 -9.02
C ARG A 97 -3.79 -1.35 -7.51
N LEU A 98 -4.83 -0.95 -6.78
CA LEU A 98 -4.97 -1.29 -5.36
C LEU A 98 -5.86 -2.51 -5.13
N GLN A 99 -6.61 -2.94 -6.15
CA GLN A 99 -7.57 -4.03 -6.04
C GLN A 99 -6.96 -5.37 -6.49
N GLU A 100 -6.07 -5.33 -7.49
CA GLU A 100 -5.31 -6.46 -8.03
C GLU A 100 -4.07 -6.76 -7.21
#